data_AF-A0A1V5SD84-F1
#
_entry.id   AF-A0A1V5SD84-F1
#
_cell.length_a   1.000
_cell.length_b   1.000
_cell.length_c   1.000
_cell.angle_alpha   90.00
_cell.angle_beta   90.00
_cell.angle_gamma   90.00
#
_symmetry.space_group_name_H-M   'P 1'
#
loop_
_entity.id
_entity.type
_entity.pdbx_description
1 polymer ?
#
loop_
_entity_poly.entity_id
_entity_poly.type
_entity_poly.pdbx_seq_one_letter_code
_entity_poly.pdbx_strand_id
1 'polypeptide(L)'
;MRSTKRIGLDHIRDIAHQLAVATMNWDEPIPAFETRFPKVLESCIAAPFQTYNRRELYEGLSKKAAVLFYLLVKNHPFQNGNKRIAVTTMLVFLFLNKCWLKIQPTKLYNLAIWVAQSDSELKDVVIEGIRELVEKYSVKVS
;
A
#
# COMPACT_ATOMS: atom_id res chain seq x y z
N MET A 1 8.06 3.68 22.68
CA MET A 1 7.57 3.72 21.28
C MET A 1 7.30 2.30 20.81
N ARG A 2 6.07 1.94 20.44
CA ARG A 2 5.80 0.61 19.87
C ARG A 2 6.36 0.58 18.43
N SER A 3 7.19 -0.40 18.12
CA SER A 3 7.73 -0.60 16.77
C SER A 3 6.61 -0.89 15.76
N THR A 4 6.70 -0.33 14.56
CA THR A 4 5.73 -0.58 13.47
C THR A 4 5.82 -2.05 13.04
N LYS A 5 4.70 -2.77 13.10
CA LYS A 5 4.62 -4.14 12.58
C LYS A 5 4.78 -4.12 11.06
N ARG A 6 5.57 -5.06 10.54
CA ARG A 6 5.79 -5.23 9.10
C ARG A 6 4.63 -5.99 8.47
N ILE A 7 4.27 -5.61 7.24
CA ILE A 7 3.48 -6.47 6.35
C ILE A 7 4.45 -7.43 5.65
N GLY A 8 3.97 -8.63 5.32
CA GLY A 8 4.76 -9.69 4.68
C GLY A 8 4.01 -10.30 3.51
N LEU A 9 4.68 -11.20 2.77
CA LEU A 9 4.08 -11.85 1.60
C LEU A 9 2.80 -12.62 1.97
N ASP A 10 2.80 -13.35 3.09
CA ASP A 10 1.62 -14.11 3.54
C ASP A 10 0.43 -13.20 3.80
N HIS A 11 0.62 -12.03 4.43
CA HIS A 11 -0.45 -11.05 4.62
C HIS A 11 -1.02 -10.54 3.30
N ILE A 12 -0.17 -10.36 2.27
CA ILE A 12 -0.65 -9.91 0.97
C ILE A 12 -1.36 -11.04 0.22
N ARG A 13 -0.80 -12.25 0.20
CA ARG A 13 -1.37 -13.43 -0.45
C ARG A 13 -2.72 -13.80 0.17
N ASP A 14 -2.74 -13.95 1.49
CA ASP A 14 -3.84 -14.60 2.20
C ASP A 14 -4.95 -13.62 2.59
N ILE A 15 -4.65 -12.31 2.64
CA ILE A 15 -5.61 -11.29 3.06
C ILE A 15 -5.79 -10.21 1.99
N ALA A 16 -4.76 -9.45 1.64
CA ALA A 16 -4.92 -8.27 0.80
C ALA A 16 -5.38 -8.61 -0.63
N HIS A 17 -4.80 -9.65 -1.23
CA HIS A 17 -5.14 -10.13 -2.57
C HIS A 17 -6.56 -10.70 -2.58
N GLN A 18 -6.89 -11.58 -1.63
CA GLN A 18 -8.25 -12.13 -1.47
C GLN A 18 -9.30 -11.04 -1.26
N LEU A 19 -9.00 -10.04 -0.44
CA LEU A 19 -9.88 -8.90 -0.22
C LEU A 19 -10.09 -8.10 -1.52
N ALA A 20 -9.04 -7.90 -2.32
CA ALA A 20 -9.15 -7.20 -3.60
C ALA A 20 -10.00 -8.00 -4.59
N VAL A 21 -9.81 -9.32 -4.66
CA VAL A 21 -10.64 -10.22 -5.47
C VAL A 21 -12.11 -10.18 -5.02
N ALA A 22 -12.37 -10.21 -3.71
CA ALA A 22 -13.73 -10.25 -3.18
C ALA A 22 -14.49 -8.92 -3.32
N THR A 23 -13.78 -7.78 -3.29
CA THR A 23 -14.42 -6.45 -3.17
C THR A 23 -14.20 -5.51 -4.36
N MET A 24 -13.20 -5.81 -5.21
CA MET A 24 -12.77 -4.92 -6.31
C MET A 24 -12.58 -5.66 -7.64
N ASN A 25 -13.22 -6.81 -7.82
CA ASN A 25 -13.21 -7.56 -9.08
C ASN A 25 -14.34 -7.08 -10.00
N TRP A 26 -14.15 -5.90 -10.58
CA TRP A 26 -15.14 -5.23 -11.42
C TRP A 26 -14.97 -5.61 -12.90
N ASP A 27 -14.20 -4.82 -13.66
CA ASP A 27 -14.14 -4.92 -15.12
C ASP A 27 -13.13 -5.96 -15.61
N GLU A 28 -11.95 -6.03 -14.97
CA GLU A 28 -10.89 -6.97 -15.32
C GLU A 28 -10.54 -7.87 -14.14
N PRO A 29 -10.41 -9.19 -14.36
CA PRO A 29 -10.12 -10.12 -13.29
C PRO A 29 -8.77 -9.81 -12.64
N ILE A 30 -8.71 -9.93 -11.32
CA ILE A 30 -7.43 -9.96 -10.61
C ILE A 30 -6.84 -11.37 -10.76
N PRO A 31 -5.67 -11.53 -11.40
CA PRO A 31 -5.06 -12.85 -11.59
C PRO A 31 -4.69 -13.52 -10.26
N ALA A 32 -4.47 -14.83 -10.30
CA ALA A 32 -3.94 -15.58 -9.16
C ALA A 32 -2.63 -14.95 -8.65
N PHE A 33 -2.42 -14.98 -7.33
CA PHE A 33 -1.28 -14.32 -6.69
C PHE A 33 0.07 -14.80 -7.23
N GLU A 34 0.13 -16.06 -7.66
CA GLU A 34 1.27 -16.79 -8.18
C GLU A 34 1.76 -16.23 -9.51
N THR A 35 0.92 -15.50 -10.25
CA THR A 35 1.31 -14.85 -11.51
C THR A 35 1.99 -13.49 -11.31
N ARG A 36 2.18 -13.05 -10.05
CA ARG A 36 2.94 -11.85 -9.71
C ARG A 36 4.38 -11.94 -10.21
N PHE A 37 5.02 -10.78 -10.36
CA PHE A 37 6.45 -10.72 -10.65
C PHE A 37 7.26 -10.97 -9.37
N PRO A 38 8.06 -12.06 -9.30
CA PRO A 38 8.93 -12.31 -8.16
C PRO A 38 9.94 -11.17 -7.98
N LYS A 39 10.35 -10.92 -6.73
CA LYS A 39 11.29 -9.85 -6.31
C LYS A 39 10.71 -8.44 -6.36
N VAL A 40 9.78 -8.13 -7.27
CA VAL A 40 9.17 -6.80 -7.36
C VAL A 40 8.29 -6.51 -6.14
N LEU A 41 7.43 -7.46 -5.78
CA LEU A 41 6.57 -7.33 -4.60
C LEU A 41 7.40 -7.25 -3.31
N GLU A 42 8.40 -8.13 -3.19
CA GLU A 42 9.32 -8.18 -2.05
C GLU A 42 10.07 -6.85 -1.88
N SER A 43 10.51 -6.23 -2.98
CA SER A 43 11.12 -4.90 -2.97
C SER A 43 10.15 -3.83 -2.45
N CYS A 44 8.89 -3.84 -2.90
CA CYS A 44 7.87 -2.89 -2.44
C CYS A 44 7.59 -3.02 -0.94
N ILE A 45 7.56 -4.25 -0.40
CA ILE A 45 7.32 -4.52 1.03
C ILE A 45 8.53 -4.12 1.89
N ALA A 46 9.75 -4.30 1.37
CA ALA A 46 10.98 -4.00 2.10
C ALA A 46 11.26 -2.49 2.19
N ALA A 47 10.95 -1.73 1.13
CA ALA A 47 11.31 -0.33 0.99
C ALA A 47 10.83 0.59 2.15
N PRO A 48 9.59 0.50 2.68
CA PRO A 48 9.14 1.32 3.80
C PRO A 48 9.99 1.18 5.07
N PHE A 49 10.73 0.08 5.22
CA PHE A 49 11.51 -0.22 6.42
C PHE A 49 13.02 -0.11 6.19
N GLN A 50 13.43 0.53 5.09
CA GLN A 50 14.83 0.81 4.84
C GLN A 50 15.39 1.83 5.84
N THR A 51 16.68 1.68 6.14
CA THR A 51 17.40 2.55 7.05
C THR A 51 18.65 3.10 6.38
N TYR A 52 18.96 4.36 6.62
CA TYR A 52 20.21 5.00 6.20
C TYR A 52 20.88 5.64 7.42
N ASN A 53 22.19 5.43 7.60
CA ASN A 53 22.93 5.90 8.79
C ASN A 53 22.24 5.57 10.13
N ARG A 54 21.73 4.33 10.25
CA ARG A 54 20.99 3.81 11.42
C ARG A 54 19.70 4.57 11.76
N ARG A 55 19.17 5.39 10.83
CA ARG A 55 17.87 6.08 10.95
C ARG A 55 16.90 5.50 9.93
N GLU A 56 15.61 5.46 10.28
CA GLU A 56 14.58 5.06 9.33
C GLU A 56 14.50 6.09 8.20
N LEU A 57 14.49 5.62 6.95
CA LEU A 57 14.33 6.53 5.80
C LEU A 57 12.90 7.12 5.76
N TYR A 58 11.93 6.34 6.27
CA TYR A 58 10.52 6.69 6.30
C TYR A 58 9.99 6.57 7.71
N GLU A 59 10.00 7.68 8.44
CA GLU A 59 9.57 7.72 9.83
C GLU A 59 8.04 7.71 9.97
N GLY A 60 7.54 6.88 10.88
CA GLY A 60 6.11 6.82 11.22
C GLY A 60 5.26 5.91 10.33
N LEU A 61 4.11 5.49 10.88
CA LEU A 61 3.20 4.56 10.22
C LEU A 61 2.64 5.11 8.91
N SER A 62 2.22 6.38 8.91
CA SER A 62 1.60 7.02 7.75
C SER A 62 2.57 7.14 6.57
N LYS A 63 3.83 7.51 6.82
CA LYS A 63 4.84 7.61 5.77
C LYS A 63 5.20 6.23 5.22
N LYS A 64 5.33 5.22 6.09
CA LYS A 64 5.54 3.82 5.67
C LYS A 64 4.39 3.31 4.81
N ALA A 65 3.14 3.61 5.19
CA ALA A 65 1.95 3.24 4.42
C ALA A 65 1.92 3.93 3.06
N ALA A 66 2.28 5.22 3.01
CA ALA A 66 2.34 6.00 1.79
C ALA A 66 3.36 5.47 0.79
N VAL A 67 4.57 5.15 1.25
CA VAL A 67 5.63 4.58 0.42
C VAL A 67 5.23 3.20 -0.10
N LEU A 68 4.67 2.35 0.76
CA LEU A 68 4.18 1.03 0.38
C LEU A 68 3.12 1.15 -0.73
N PHE A 69 2.12 2.01 -0.53
CA PHE A 69 1.05 2.24 -1.50
C PHE A 69 1.58 2.76 -2.83
N TYR A 70 2.46 3.78 -2.80
CA TYR A 70 3.07 4.36 -3.99
C TYR A 70 3.81 3.30 -4.82
N LEU A 71 4.67 2.50 -4.18
CA LEU A 71 5.49 1.51 -4.86
C LEU A 71 4.65 0.37 -5.45
N LEU A 72 3.62 -0.11 -4.74
CA LEU A 72 2.72 -1.14 -5.26
C LEU A 72 1.96 -0.65 -6.50
N VAL A 73 1.60 0.63 -6.56
CA VAL A 73 0.94 1.20 -7.74
C VAL A 73 1.93 1.37 -8.90
N LYS A 74 3.11 1.95 -8.64
CA LYS A 74 4.08 2.35 -9.68
C LYS A 74 4.94 1.20 -10.20
N ASN A 75 5.32 0.25 -9.36
CA ASN A 75 6.23 -0.83 -9.75
C ASN A 75 5.50 -2.03 -10.36
N HIS A 76 4.17 -2.01 -10.40
CA HIS A 76 3.33 -3.05 -11.00
C HIS A 76 3.74 -4.48 -10.63
N PRO A 77 3.76 -4.87 -9.33
CA PRO A 77 4.20 -6.20 -8.91
C PRO A 77 3.30 -7.35 -9.40
N PHE A 78 2.11 -7.06 -9.92
CA PHE A 78 1.17 -8.03 -10.49
C PHE A 78 0.91 -7.74 -11.96
N GLN A 79 0.52 -8.77 -12.72
CA GLN A 79 0.11 -8.62 -14.12
C GLN A 79 -1.07 -7.66 -14.29
N ASN A 80 -2.03 -7.74 -13.36
CA ASN A 80 -3.15 -6.81 -13.29
C ASN A 80 -3.62 -6.64 -11.84
N GLY A 81 -4.47 -5.64 -11.59
CA GLY A 81 -5.05 -5.38 -10.28
C GLY A 81 -4.17 -4.56 -9.34
N ASN A 82 -2.99 -4.09 -9.79
CA ASN A 82 -2.02 -3.36 -8.96
C ASN A 82 -2.64 -2.24 -8.10
N LYS A 83 -3.48 -1.38 -8.70
CA LYS A 83 -4.19 -0.31 -7.99
C LYS A 83 -5.10 -0.84 -6.87
N ARG A 84 -5.81 -1.93 -7.14
CA ARG A 84 -6.78 -2.55 -6.22
C ARG A 84 -6.07 -3.27 -5.08
N ILE A 85 -5.03 -4.05 -5.41
CA ILE A 85 -4.18 -4.74 -4.44
C ILE A 85 -3.41 -3.72 -3.59
N ALA A 86 -2.96 -2.59 -4.14
CA ALA A 86 -2.31 -1.54 -3.36
C ALA A 86 -3.26 -0.95 -2.30
N VAL A 87 -4.52 -0.70 -2.64
CA VAL A 87 -5.54 -0.22 -1.70
C VAL A 87 -5.74 -1.21 -0.56
N THR A 88 -6.00 -2.47 -0.87
CA THR A 88 -6.24 -3.48 0.17
C THR A 88 -4.98 -3.76 1.00
N THR A 89 -3.80 -3.74 0.37
CA THR A 89 -2.52 -3.92 1.07
C THR A 89 -2.25 -2.79 2.06
N MET A 90 -2.53 -1.54 1.70
CA MET A 90 -2.41 -0.41 2.63
C MET A 90 -3.39 -0.54 3.80
N LEU A 91 -4.64 -0.94 3.55
CA LEU A 91 -5.63 -1.17 4.60
C LEU A 91 -5.20 -2.28 5.56
N VAL A 92 -4.73 -3.42 5.04
CA VAL A 92 -4.20 -4.53 5.86
C VAL A 92 -2.98 -4.08 6.66
N PHE A 93 -2.05 -3.35 6.05
CA PHE A 93 -0.87 -2.85 6.73
C PHE A 93 -1.21 -1.93 7.91
N LEU A 94 -2.15 -0.99 7.71
CA LEU A 94 -2.64 -0.12 8.77
C LEU A 94 -3.36 -0.93 9.87
N PHE A 95 -4.19 -1.90 9.48
CA PHE A 95 -4.93 -2.74 10.41
C PHE A 95 -4.02 -3.56 11.32
N LEU A 96 -2.95 -4.17 10.78
CA LEU A 96 -1.92 -4.86 11.56
C LEU A 96 -1.30 -3.95 12.63
N ASN A 97 -1.25 -2.65 12.35
CA ASN A 97 -0.73 -1.59 13.21
C ASN A 97 -1.81 -0.89 14.05
N LYS A 98 -2.99 -1.52 14.23
CA LYS A 98 -4.11 -1.00 15.04
C LYS A 98 -4.64 0.35 14.55
N CYS A 99 -4.58 0.55 13.24
CA CYS A 99 -5.07 1.73 12.55
C CYS A 99 -6.02 1.33 11.42
N TRP A 100 -7.04 2.15 11.15
CA TRP A 100 -7.95 1.97 10.03
C TRP A 100 -8.19 3.30 9.33
N LEU A 101 -8.58 3.27 8.05
CA LEU A 101 -8.95 4.48 7.31
C LEU A 101 -10.47 4.61 7.24
N LYS A 102 -11.02 5.64 7.89
CA LYS A 102 -12.45 5.97 7.80
C LYS A 102 -12.72 6.81 6.55
N ILE A 103 -12.60 6.18 5.38
CA ILE A 103 -12.71 6.83 4.07
C ILE A 103 -13.49 5.92 3.11
N GLN A 104 -14.21 6.52 2.16
CA GLN A 104 -14.96 5.76 1.17
C GLN A 104 -14.02 4.96 0.25
N PRO A 105 -14.34 3.70 -0.11
CA PRO A 105 -13.52 2.88 -1.01
C PRO A 105 -13.23 3.54 -2.36
N THR A 106 -14.21 4.24 -2.92
CA THR A 106 -14.08 5.00 -4.18
C THR A 106 -12.97 6.05 -4.10
N LYS A 107 -12.83 6.73 -2.95
CA LYS A 107 -11.79 7.75 -2.75
C LYS A 107 -10.40 7.13 -2.63
N LEU A 108 -10.26 5.95 -2.03
CA LEU A 108 -9.00 5.21 -2.01
C LEU A 108 -8.62 4.69 -3.40
N TYR A 109 -9.60 4.24 -4.17
CA TYR A 109 -9.35 3.82 -5.54
C TYR A 109 -8.93 5.00 -6.44
N ASN A 110 -9.60 6.16 -6.29
CA ASN A 110 -9.21 7.38 -7.00
C ASN A 110 -7.80 7.85 -6.61
N LEU A 111 -7.40 7.67 -5.35
CA LEU A 111 -6.02 7.90 -4.93
C LEU A 111 -5.06 6.98 -5.70
N ALA A 112 -5.38 5.69 -5.87
CA ALA A 112 -4.57 4.76 -6.64
C ALA A 112 -4.46 5.16 -8.12
N ILE A 113 -5.55 5.66 -8.71
CA ILE A 113 -5.55 6.20 -10.09
C ILE A 113 -4.63 7.43 -10.18
N TRP A 114 -4.79 8.37 -9.25
CA TRP A 114 -3.97 9.59 -9.21
C TRP A 114 -2.48 9.27 -9.09
N VAL A 115 -2.12 8.33 -8.20
CA VAL A 115 -0.73 7.84 -8.10
C VAL A 115 -0.27 7.20 -9.40
N ALA A 116 -1.10 6.36 -10.03
CA ALA A 116 -0.72 5.74 -11.30
C ALA A 116 -0.41 6.78 -12.39
N GLN A 117 -1.20 7.85 -12.44
CA GLN A 117 -1.06 8.95 -13.40
C GLN A 117 0.02 9.99 -13.06
N SER A 118 0.52 10.01 -11.82
CA SER A 118 1.48 11.03 -11.39
C SER A 118 2.81 10.93 -12.15
N ASP A 119 3.52 12.05 -12.28
CA ASP A 119 4.91 12.00 -12.74
C ASP A 119 5.79 11.26 -11.72
N SER A 120 6.80 10.54 -12.22
CA SER A 120 7.85 9.93 -11.42
C SER A 120 8.77 10.97 -10.76
N GLU A 121 8.97 12.14 -11.39
CA GLU A 121 9.75 13.25 -10.83
C GLU A 121 9.07 13.84 -9.58
N LEU A 122 7.75 13.73 -9.50
CA LEU A 122 6.94 14.21 -8.37
C LEU A 122 6.78 13.15 -7.27
N LYS A 123 7.57 12.08 -7.28
CA LYS A 123 7.48 10.97 -6.34
C LYS A 123 7.33 11.42 -4.88
N ASP A 124 8.18 12.32 -4.41
CA ASP A 124 8.17 12.73 -3.00
C ASP A 124 6.91 13.52 -2.65
N VAL A 125 6.47 14.41 -3.54
CA VAL A 125 5.22 15.17 -3.40
C VAL A 125 4.02 14.22 -3.35
N VAL A 126 4.01 13.20 -4.20
CA VAL A 126 2.93 12.20 -4.25
C VAL A 126 2.90 11.38 -2.96
N ILE A 127 4.06 10.94 -2.47
CA ILE A 127 4.16 10.22 -1.20
C ILE A 127 3.69 11.09 -0.04
N GLU A 128 4.01 12.38 -0.01
CA GLU A 128 3.48 13.28 1.03
C GLU A 128 1.97 13.43 0.95
N GLY A 129 1.39 13.59 -0.24
CA GLY A 129 -0.07 13.64 -0.40
C GLY A 129 -0.78 12.37 0.10
N ILE A 130 -0.18 11.19 -0.13
CA ILE A 130 -0.71 9.93 0.44
C ILE A 130 -0.57 9.92 1.97
N ARG A 131 0.58 10.38 2.52
CA ARG A 131 0.83 10.46 3.97
C ARG A 131 -0.22 11.32 4.66
N GLU A 132 -0.48 12.51 4.14
CA GLU A 132 -1.47 13.45 4.67
C GLU A 132 -2.88 12.87 4.63
N LEU A 133 -3.24 12.17 3.54
CA LEU A 133 -4.52 11.48 3.45
C LEU A 133 -4.64 10.38 4.51
N VAL A 134 -3.59 9.56 4.70
CA VAL A 134 -3.56 8.52 5.73
C VAL A 134 -3.73 9.16 7.11
N GLU A 135 -2.99 10.21 7.43
CA GLU A 135 -3.09 10.93 8.71
C GLU A 135 -4.51 11.47 8.94
N LYS A 136 -5.08 12.15 7.94
CA LYS A 136 -6.40 12.78 8.01
C LYS A 136 -7.54 11.79 8.28
N TYR A 137 -7.48 10.60 7.67
CA TYR A 137 -8.56 9.61 7.76
C TYR A 137 -8.25 8.47 8.72
N SER A 138 -7.07 8.46 9.35
CA SER A 138 -6.67 7.42 10.30
C SER A 138 -7.51 7.47 11.58
N VAL A 139 -8.00 6.31 12.00
CA VAL A 139 -8.62 6.08 13.30
C VAL A 139 -7.93 4.90 13.97
N LYS A 140 -7.82 4.94 15.30
CA LYS A 140 -7.30 3.79 16.06
C LYS A 140 -8.40 2.74 16.17
N VAL A 141 -8.02 1.48 15.98
CA VAL A 141 -8.87 0.32 16.23
C VAL A 141 -8.33 -0.44 17.44
N SER A 142 -9.19 -0.60 18.45
CA SER A 142 -8.93 -1.36 19.69
C SER A 142 -8.79 -2.85 19.39
#